data_AF-A0A7W0QE40-F1
#
_entry.id   AF-A0A7W0QE40-F1
#
_cell.length_a   1.000
_cell.length_b   1.000
_cell.length_c   1.000
_cell.angle_alpha   90.00
_cell.angle_beta   90.00
_cell.angle_gamma   90.00
#
_symmetry.space_group_name_H-M   'P 1'
#
loop_
_entity.id
_entity.type
_entity.pdbx_description
1 polymer ?
#
loop_
_entity_poly.entity_id
_entity_poly.type
_entity_poly.pdbx_seq_one_letter_code
_entity_poly.pdbx_strand_id
1 'polypeptide(L)'
;MSNGTSRRGFFKQAAIAAGALGVSRLPGVDLLGRAHAAPGDEPPALFILNLIGGYNAMFGSADSFVGNGAFGVTSQNVRRIGTSNLVVDRTTLGSLADTTLQKMASIGVNHGISAHTTAQTAMLFDGGTSRLVRMSASLGGTAAVRCVSIGTQRMPIGTHRAIGDVSLQQVRDLSTTIAALGGTTSPDAPVRGLAANGIAAAEAMSKASLDANPQSGKSLIEGYPAASAQLKQDVVAFNYADLAAAYGVMPGAGGTLPTEARNTTMQIMGAELMIRAGANVVIATQAGWDSHGDNNGAEVRNKMIGDGTMAALRAFTTRTLAMANRNVVTVIMGDFSRSIPGSNHQANLTATVIGKYVRLGTTGRVNANVGLPSGSPGIGGLWAYLAAVLGTADKPFGTNPHNLVLA
;
A
#
# COMPACT_ATOMS: atom_id res chain seq x y z
N MET A 1 46.73 -7.17 -12.74
CA MET A 1 45.51 -8.00 -12.92
C MET A 1 44.32 -7.06 -12.89
N SER A 2 43.67 -6.83 -14.04
CA SER A 2 42.58 -5.85 -14.17
C SER A 2 41.26 -6.48 -13.72
N ASN A 3 40.77 -6.09 -12.53
CA ASN A 3 39.39 -6.38 -12.14
C ASN A 3 38.45 -5.40 -12.83
N GLY A 4 38.25 -5.61 -14.14
CA GLY A 4 37.30 -4.85 -14.93
C GLY A 4 35.89 -5.35 -14.64
N THR A 5 35.08 -4.53 -13.97
CA THR A 5 33.62 -4.57 -14.14
C THR A 5 33.32 -4.42 -15.63
N SER A 6 33.06 -5.53 -16.32
CA SER A 6 32.78 -5.49 -17.75
C SER A 6 31.57 -4.57 -18.01
N ARG A 7 31.61 -3.77 -19.08
CA ARG A 7 30.46 -2.95 -19.54
C ARG A 7 29.14 -3.74 -19.51
N ARG A 8 29.20 -5.04 -19.82
CA ARG A 8 28.06 -5.97 -19.82
C ARG A 8 27.51 -6.28 -18.41
N GLY A 9 28.37 -6.31 -17.39
CA GLY A 9 27.96 -6.45 -15.99
C GLY A 9 27.30 -5.18 -15.45
N PHE A 10 27.86 -4.01 -15.77
CA PHE A 10 27.27 -2.71 -15.45
C PHE A 10 25.90 -2.53 -16.14
N PHE A 11 25.78 -2.85 -17.43
CA PHE A 11 24.50 -2.77 -18.14
C PHE A 11 23.47 -3.79 -17.65
N LYS A 12 23.87 -4.97 -17.18
CA LYS A 12 22.92 -5.92 -16.56
C LYS A 12 22.37 -5.39 -15.24
N GLN A 13 23.22 -4.78 -14.40
CA GLN A 13 22.77 -4.21 -13.13
C GLN A 13 22.00 -2.89 -13.32
N ALA A 14 22.40 -2.05 -14.27
CA ALA A 14 21.67 -0.83 -14.64
C ALA A 14 20.34 -1.13 -15.36
N ALA A 15 20.26 -2.19 -16.16
CA ALA A 15 19.00 -2.65 -16.76
C ALA A 15 18.05 -3.30 -15.75
N ILE A 16 18.57 -3.92 -14.68
CA ILE A 16 17.74 -4.37 -13.54
C ILE A 16 17.20 -3.17 -12.76
N ALA A 17 17.99 -2.10 -12.59
CA ALA A 17 17.53 -0.84 -12.00
C ALA A 17 16.52 -0.08 -12.89
N ALA A 18 16.72 -0.07 -14.21
CA ALA A 18 15.83 0.57 -15.18
C ALA A 18 14.55 -0.24 -15.47
N GLY A 19 14.61 -1.57 -15.36
CA GLY A 19 13.48 -2.47 -15.60
C GLY A 19 12.33 -2.32 -14.60
N ALA A 20 12.57 -1.66 -13.46
CA ALA A 20 11.54 -1.33 -12.46
C ALA A 20 10.84 0.03 -12.71
N LEU A 21 11.34 0.88 -13.61
CA LEU A 21 11.00 2.31 -13.68
C LEU A 21 10.24 2.76 -14.95
N GLY A 22 9.65 1.83 -15.72
CA GLY A 22 9.03 2.17 -17.01
C GLY A 22 7.63 2.79 -16.95
N VAL A 23 7.48 3.94 -17.66
CA VAL A 23 6.27 4.61 -18.19
C VAL A 23 5.79 5.86 -17.44
N SER A 24 5.75 6.98 -18.19
CA SER A 24 5.14 8.33 -18.11
C SER A 24 5.95 9.56 -17.66
N ARG A 25 6.30 10.44 -18.62
CA ARG A 25 6.09 11.90 -18.64
C ARG A 25 5.82 12.40 -20.08
N LEU A 26 4.93 13.39 -20.21
CA LEU A 26 4.75 14.23 -21.40
C LEU A 26 5.66 15.47 -21.26
N PRO A 27 6.18 16.07 -22.36
CA PRO A 27 7.06 17.23 -22.28
C PRO A 27 6.26 18.52 -22.03
N GLY A 28 6.73 19.38 -21.11
CA GLY A 28 6.33 20.79 -21.08
C GLY A 28 5.56 21.31 -19.85
N VAL A 29 5.79 20.80 -18.64
CA VAL A 29 5.25 21.41 -17.41
C VAL A 29 6.37 21.85 -16.47
N ASP A 30 6.27 23.13 -16.10
CA ASP A 30 7.22 23.89 -15.31
C ASP A 30 7.49 23.30 -13.93
N LEU A 31 8.72 23.54 -13.47
CA LEU A 31 9.29 23.13 -12.20
C LEU A 31 8.61 23.83 -11.01
N LEU A 32 8.28 23.01 -9.99
CA LEU A 32 8.07 23.37 -8.57
C LEU A 32 6.66 23.88 -8.15
N GLY A 33 5.80 22.92 -7.81
CA GLY A 33 4.85 23.08 -6.70
C GLY A 33 5.37 22.32 -5.48
N ARG A 34 5.81 23.02 -4.43
CA ARG A 34 6.04 22.38 -3.12
C ARG A 34 4.70 21.84 -2.63
N ALA A 35 4.58 20.52 -2.53
CA ALA A 35 3.49 19.91 -1.77
C ALA A 35 3.71 20.28 -0.29
N HIS A 36 2.97 21.27 0.19
CA HIS A 36 2.89 21.54 1.62
C HIS A 36 2.05 20.43 2.26
N ALA A 37 2.72 19.58 3.06
CA ALA A 37 2.04 18.68 3.98
C ALA A 37 1.27 19.48 5.04
N ALA A 38 0.26 18.86 5.64
CA ALA A 38 -0.41 19.34 6.84
C ALA A 38 0.61 19.72 7.95
N PRO A 39 0.24 20.54 8.95
CA PRO A 39 1.19 21.12 9.91
C PRO A 39 2.04 20.06 10.61
N GLY A 40 3.38 20.17 10.46
CA GLY A 40 4.38 19.22 10.95
C GLY A 40 5.11 18.53 9.80
N ASP A 41 6.43 18.40 9.89
CA ASP A 41 7.33 17.88 8.84
C ASP A 41 7.17 16.36 8.53
N GLU A 42 5.94 15.86 8.38
CA GLU A 42 5.61 14.43 8.23
C GLU A 42 5.02 14.10 6.85
N PRO A 43 5.84 13.87 5.80
CA PRO A 43 5.35 13.45 4.50
C PRO A 43 4.37 12.25 4.57
N PRO A 44 3.20 12.33 3.91
CA PRO A 44 2.18 11.29 4.01
C PRO A 44 2.53 10.03 3.21
N ALA A 45 1.97 8.89 3.63
CA ALA A 45 2.07 7.62 2.94
C ALA A 45 0.79 6.80 3.11
N LEU A 46 0.30 6.19 2.03
CA LEU A 46 -0.84 5.27 2.05
C LEU A 46 -0.34 3.85 1.77
N PHE A 47 -0.62 2.92 2.70
CA PHE A 47 -0.51 1.50 2.46
C PHE A 47 -1.91 0.88 2.31
N ILE A 48 -2.12 0.13 1.23
CA ILE A 48 -3.38 -0.56 0.94
C ILE A 48 -3.10 -2.07 0.96
N LEU A 49 -3.70 -2.78 1.91
CA LEU A 49 -3.82 -4.23 1.88
C LEU A 49 -5.17 -4.58 1.24
N ASN A 50 -5.11 -4.98 -0.03
CA ASN A 50 -6.30 -5.27 -0.84
C ASN A 50 -6.54 -6.78 -0.89
N LEU A 51 -7.64 -7.24 -0.30
CA LEU A 51 -8.01 -8.65 -0.13
C LEU A 51 -9.06 -9.04 -1.17
N ILE A 52 -8.59 -9.53 -2.32
CA ILE A 52 -9.45 -9.88 -3.46
C ILE A 52 -10.37 -11.03 -3.10
N GLY A 53 -11.67 -10.77 -3.20
CA GLY A 53 -12.71 -11.73 -2.88
C GLY A 53 -13.60 -11.25 -1.75
N GLY A 54 -13.05 -10.53 -0.77
CA GLY A 54 -13.86 -9.89 0.25
C GLY A 54 -13.20 -9.86 1.62
N TYR A 55 -13.32 -8.71 2.26
CA TYR A 55 -12.98 -8.53 3.67
C TYR A 55 -14.29 -8.61 4.45
N ASN A 56 -14.46 -9.64 5.29
CA ASN A 56 -15.71 -9.88 5.97
C ASN A 56 -16.02 -8.74 6.98
N ALA A 57 -17.25 -8.23 6.94
CA ALA A 57 -17.71 -7.17 7.84
C ALA A 57 -17.52 -7.51 9.32
N MET A 58 -17.47 -8.80 9.69
CA MET A 58 -17.23 -9.22 11.07
C MET A 58 -15.91 -8.69 11.65
N PHE A 59 -14.93 -8.35 10.81
CA PHE A 59 -13.66 -7.81 11.30
C PHE A 59 -13.79 -6.37 11.81
N GLY A 60 -14.61 -5.53 11.16
CA GLY A 60 -14.78 -4.11 11.50
C GLY A 60 -16.14 -3.74 12.13
N SER A 61 -17.06 -4.71 12.19
CA SER A 61 -18.45 -4.55 12.64
C SER A 61 -18.94 -5.81 13.36
N ALA A 62 -18.08 -6.39 14.21
CA ALA A 62 -18.32 -7.71 14.77
C ALA A 62 -19.62 -7.78 15.59
N ASP A 63 -19.92 -6.72 16.35
CA ASP A 63 -21.10 -6.65 17.21
C ASP A 63 -22.44 -6.83 16.47
N SER A 64 -22.49 -6.50 15.18
CA SER A 64 -23.67 -6.69 14.31
C SER A 64 -24.14 -8.14 14.21
N PHE A 65 -23.25 -9.10 14.50
CA PHE A 65 -23.50 -10.52 14.34
C PHE A 65 -23.63 -11.28 15.66
N VAL A 66 -23.45 -10.61 16.81
CA VAL A 66 -23.55 -11.26 18.13
C VAL A 66 -24.95 -11.83 18.37
N GLY A 67 -25.99 -11.13 17.93
CA GLY A 67 -27.38 -11.54 18.17
C GLY A 67 -27.85 -12.74 17.34
N ASN A 68 -27.28 -12.95 16.14
CA ASN A 68 -27.67 -14.03 15.23
C ASN A 68 -26.59 -15.11 15.05
N GLY A 69 -25.41 -14.94 15.65
CA GLY A 69 -24.30 -15.88 15.56
C GLY A 69 -23.67 -15.98 14.18
N ALA A 70 -24.00 -15.09 13.25
CA ALA A 70 -23.47 -15.13 11.89
C ALA A 70 -21.94 -15.03 11.89
N PHE A 71 -21.31 -15.77 10.96
CA PHE A 71 -19.84 -15.85 10.88
C PHE A 71 -19.18 -16.29 12.19
N GLY A 72 -19.89 -17.12 12.99
CA GLY A 72 -19.38 -17.67 14.24
C GLY A 72 -19.12 -16.60 15.31
N VAL A 73 -19.68 -15.40 15.15
CA VAL A 73 -19.50 -14.31 16.11
C VAL A 73 -20.28 -14.58 17.38
N THR A 74 -19.65 -14.34 18.52
CA THR A 74 -20.24 -14.46 19.87
C THR A 74 -19.82 -13.28 20.73
N SER A 75 -20.49 -13.06 21.87
CA SER A 75 -20.07 -12.05 22.84
C SER A 75 -18.64 -12.27 23.38
N GLN A 76 -18.11 -13.50 23.25
CA GLN A 76 -16.79 -13.88 23.73
C GLN A 76 -15.66 -13.63 22.71
N ASN A 77 -15.96 -13.50 21.42
CA ASN A 77 -14.94 -13.31 20.38
C ASN A 77 -14.96 -11.93 19.73
N VAL A 78 -15.64 -10.96 20.35
CA VAL A 78 -15.62 -9.55 19.96
C VAL A 78 -14.85 -8.68 20.95
N ARG A 79 -14.30 -7.56 20.48
CA ARG A 79 -13.61 -6.56 21.32
C ARG A 79 -14.10 -5.16 20.96
N ARG A 80 -14.71 -4.48 21.93
CA ARG A 80 -14.95 -3.04 21.84
C ARG A 80 -13.64 -2.28 22.05
N ILE A 81 -13.39 -1.27 21.22
CA ILE A 81 -12.14 -0.51 21.27
C ILE A 81 -12.36 0.81 22.00
N GLY A 82 -11.65 1.00 23.12
CA GLY A 82 -11.74 2.20 23.95
C GLY A 82 -13.19 2.50 24.38
N THR A 83 -13.54 3.78 24.40
CA THR A 83 -14.90 4.27 24.66
C THR A 83 -15.76 4.38 23.39
N SER A 84 -15.19 4.06 22.23
CA SER A 84 -15.85 4.25 20.93
C SER A 84 -16.97 3.26 20.67
N ASN A 85 -17.68 3.46 19.55
CA ASN A 85 -18.65 2.50 19.03
C ASN A 85 -18.03 1.42 18.13
N LEU A 86 -16.70 1.40 17.95
CA LEU A 86 -16.02 0.39 17.14
C LEU A 86 -15.90 -0.94 17.91
N VAL A 87 -16.42 -2.00 17.30
CA VAL A 87 -16.28 -3.37 17.80
C VAL A 87 -15.72 -4.25 16.69
N VAL A 88 -14.60 -4.91 16.99
CA VAL A 88 -13.86 -5.73 16.05
C VAL A 88 -13.82 -7.19 16.51
N ASP A 89 -13.47 -8.09 15.60
CA ASP A 89 -13.15 -9.47 15.93
C ASP A 89 -11.90 -9.51 16.85
N ARG A 90 -12.02 -10.20 17.99
CA ARG A 90 -11.04 -10.15 19.09
C ARG A 90 -9.70 -10.77 18.73
N THR A 91 -9.71 -11.89 18.01
CA THR A 91 -8.49 -12.68 17.73
C THR A 91 -7.74 -12.17 16.51
N THR A 92 -8.41 -11.46 15.60
CA THR A 92 -7.79 -10.81 14.44
C THR A 92 -7.46 -9.34 14.75
N LEU A 93 -8.24 -8.37 14.26
CA LEU A 93 -7.95 -6.95 14.43
C LEU A 93 -7.87 -6.52 15.90
N GLY A 94 -8.71 -7.11 16.75
CA GLY A 94 -8.71 -6.86 18.20
C GLY A 94 -7.43 -7.30 18.90
N SER A 95 -6.55 -8.04 18.22
CA SER A 95 -5.25 -8.40 18.77
C SER A 95 -4.23 -7.26 18.65
N LEU A 96 -4.37 -6.30 17.72
CA LEU A 96 -3.40 -5.22 17.48
C LEU A 96 -3.03 -4.45 18.75
N ALA A 97 -1.86 -3.80 18.75
CA ALA A 97 -1.40 -3.01 19.90
C ALA A 97 -2.41 -1.92 20.26
N ASP A 98 -2.55 -1.61 21.55
CA ASP A 98 -3.55 -0.62 22.00
C ASP A 98 -3.31 0.76 21.38
N THR A 99 -2.05 1.15 21.18
CA THR A 99 -1.68 2.38 20.47
C THR A 99 -2.19 2.40 19.02
N THR A 100 -2.15 1.25 18.34
CA THR A 100 -2.74 1.07 17.01
C THR A 100 -4.27 1.13 17.06
N LEU A 101 -4.87 0.44 18.03
CA LEU A 101 -6.32 0.37 18.18
C LEU A 101 -6.95 1.75 18.42
N GLN A 102 -6.30 2.64 19.18
CA GLN A 102 -6.78 4.01 19.39
C GLN A 102 -6.69 4.91 18.14
N LYS A 103 -6.06 4.42 17.07
CA LYS A 103 -5.83 5.11 15.80
C LYS A 103 -6.51 4.39 14.64
N MET A 104 -7.61 3.69 14.92
CA MET A 104 -8.33 2.83 13.98
C MET A 104 -9.76 3.33 13.75
N ALA A 105 -10.19 3.33 12.50
CA ALA A 105 -11.58 3.54 12.11
C ALA A 105 -12.07 2.40 11.21
N SER A 106 -13.36 2.08 11.32
CA SER A 106 -14.06 1.24 10.35
C SER A 106 -14.96 2.09 9.46
N ILE A 107 -14.77 2.01 8.14
CA ILE A 107 -15.43 2.86 7.15
C ILE A 107 -16.37 2.02 6.29
N GLY A 108 -17.66 2.30 6.37
CA GLY A 108 -18.68 1.70 5.52
C GLY A 108 -18.66 2.32 4.12
N VAL A 109 -18.74 1.46 3.10
CA VAL A 109 -18.75 1.87 1.70
C VAL A 109 -19.91 1.20 0.98
N ASN A 110 -20.91 1.99 0.60
CA ASN A 110 -22.09 1.53 -0.12
C ASN A 110 -21.89 1.73 -1.63
N HIS A 111 -21.47 0.69 -2.35
CA HIS A 111 -21.05 0.82 -3.76
C HIS A 111 -22.02 0.17 -4.76
N GLY A 112 -23.01 -0.60 -4.33
CA GLY A 112 -24.03 -1.16 -5.21
C GLY A 112 -23.57 -2.32 -6.10
N ILE A 113 -22.40 -2.92 -5.85
CA ILE A 113 -21.77 -3.90 -6.77
C ILE A 113 -21.46 -5.20 -6.04
N SER A 114 -22.00 -6.33 -6.50
CA SER A 114 -21.73 -7.68 -5.96
C SER A 114 -20.82 -8.54 -6.85
N ALA A 115 -20.46 -8.06 -8.04
CA ALA A 115 -19.58 -8.76 -8.97
C ALA A 115 -18.11 -8.38 -8.74
N HIS A 116 -17.23 -9.37 -8.55
CA HIS A 116 -15.79 -9.18 -8.28
C HIS A 116 -15.11 -8.20 -9.23
N THR A 117 -15.10 -8.49 -10.54
CA THR A 117 -14.36 -7.69 -11.53
C THR A 117 -14.81 -6.24 -11.54
N THR A 118 -16.12 -6.01 -11.44
CA THR A 118 -16.71 -4.66 -11.42
C THR A 118 -16.39 -3.94 -10.12
N ALA A 119 -16.48 -4.61 -8.97
CA ALA A 119 -16.16 -4.04 -7.66
C ALA A 119 -14.67 -3.69 -7.55
N GLN A 120 -13.78 -4.63 -7.93
CA GLN A 120 -12.32 -4.42 -7.95
C GLN A 120 -11.95 -3.22 -8.82
N THR A 121 -12.55 -3.11 -10.02
CA THR A 121 -12.30 -1.99 -10.92
C THR A 121 -12.80 -0.68 -10.29
N ALA A 122 -14.03 -0.65 -9.78
CA ALA A 122 -14.60 0.56 -9.19
C ALA A 122 -13.83 1.03 -7.92
N MET A 123 -13.30 0.10 -7.13
CA MET A 123 -12.49 0.41 -5.95
C MET A 123 -11.19 1.12 -6.29
N LEU A 124 -10.62 0.85 -7.48
CA LEU A 124 -9.32 1.38 -7.89
C LEU A 124 -9.39 2.45 -8.99
N PHE A 125 -10.56 2.63 -9.61
CA PHE A 125 -10.76 3.57 -10.72
C PHE A 125 -11.94 4.52 -10.50
N ASP A 126 -11.85 5.68 -11.13
CA ASP A 126 -12.90 6.67 -11.26
C ASP A 126 -12.99 7.14 -12.70
N GLY A 127 -14.04 6.74 -13.43
CA GLY A 127 -14.20 7.09 -14.85
C GLY A 127 -12.99 6.74 -15.73
N GLY A 128 -12.27 5.66 -15.43
CA GLY A 128 -11.06 5.23 -16.13
C GLY A 128 -9.73 5.82 -15.60
N THR A 129 -9.80 6.70 -14.60
CA THR A 129 -8.62 7.26 -13.92
C THR A 129 -8.25 6.44 -12.70
N SER A 130 -6.98 6.06 -12.55
CA SER A 130 -6.54 5.32 -11.37
C SER A 130 -6.57 6.18 -10.10
N ARG A 131 -7.26 5.71 -9.07
CA ARG A 131 -7.28 6.32 -7.74
C ARG A 131 -5.92 6.23 -7.04
N LEU A 132 -5.17 5.15 -7.26
CA LEU A 132 -3.80 4.98 -6.73
C LEU A 132 -2.85 6.06 -7.25
N VAL A 133 -2.80 6.22 -8.58
CA VAL A 133 -1.93 7.20 -9.24
C VAL A 133 -2.39 8.61 -8.91
N ARG A 134 -3.70 8.87 -8.88
CA ARG A 134 -4.27 10.18 -8.53
C ARG A 134 -3.94 10.58 -7.09
N MET A 135 -4.06 9.65 -6.14
CA MET A 135 -3.66 9.88 -4.75
C MET A 135 -2.16 10.20 -4.69
N SER A 136 -1.32 9.37 -5.31
CA SER A 136 0.13 9.56 -5.27
C SER A 136 0.59 10.90 -5.89
N ALA A 137 -0.08 11.35 -6.95
CA ALA A 137 0.16 12.67 -7.56
C ALA A 137 -0.23 13.82 -6.62
N SER A 138 -1.39 13.72 -5.96
CA SER A 138 -1.86 14.72 -4.98
C SER A 138 -0.95 14.82 -3.76
N LEU A 139 -0.41 13.70 -3.28
CA LEU A 139 0.54 13.68 -2.14
C LEU A 139 1.91 14.30 -2.49
N GLY A 140 2.26 14.40 -3.78
CA GLY A 140 3.52 14.97 -4.24
C GLY A 140 4.76 14.16 -3.81
N GLY A 141 5.87 14.85 -3.53
CA GLY A 141 7.14 14.22 -3.14
C GLY A 141 8.07 13.93 -4.33
N THR A 142 9.33 13.64 -4.01
CA THR A 142 10.46 13.59 -4.97
C THR A 142 11.10 12.21 -5.09
N ALA A 143 10.51 11.18 -4.48
CA ALA A 143 11.01 9.82 -4.60
C ALA A 143 10.97 9.33 -6.05
N ALA A 144 11.98 8.55 -6.46
CA ALA A 144 12.03 7.96 -7.78
C ALA A 144 10.84 7.00 -8.05
N VAL A 145 10.39 6.32 -6.99
CA VAL A 145 9.23 5.44 -7.02
C VAL A 145 8.22 5.91 -5.97
N ARG A 146 7.11 6.52 -6.41
CA ARG A 146 6.08 7.07 -5.51
C ARG A 146 4.86 6.18 -5.34
N CYS A 147 4.41 5.52 -6.41
CA CYS A 147 3.24 4.66 -6.42
C CYS A 147 3.66 3.22 -6.74
N VAL A 148 3.47 2.31 -5.80
CA VAL A 148 4.01 0.95 -5.85
C VAL A 148 2.91 -0.09 -5.74
N SER A 149 2.95 -1.09 -6.61
CA SER A 149 2.32 -2.38 -6.37
C SER A 149 3.38 -3.37 -5.90
N ILE A 150 3.30 -3.81 -4.65
CA ILE A 150 4.25 -4.78 -4.10
C ILE A 150 3.73 -6.21 -4.22
N GLY A 151 4.61 -7.11 -4.66
CA GLY A 151 4.36 -8.54 -4.68
C GLY A 151 4.41 -9.18 -6.06
N THR A 152 4.51 -10.50 -6.06
CA THR A 152 4.71 -11.33 -7.26
C THR A 152 3.40 -11.88 -7.84
N GLN A 153 2.34 -11.96 -7.04
CA GLN A 153 1.14 -12.73 -7.37
C GLN A 153 0.23 -12.04 -8.38
N ARG A 154 -0.09 -10.75 -8.18
CA ARG A 154 -1.05 -10.05 -9.04
C ARG A 154 -0.86 -8.53 -9.00
N MET A 155 -0.84 -7.91 -10.18
CA MET A 155 -1.01 -6.45 -10.30
C MET A 155 -2.47 -6.07 -10.00
N PRO A 156 -2.72 -4.89 -9.41
CA PRO A 156 -4.08 -4.38 -9.28
C PRO A 156 -4.78 -4.34 -10.64
N ILE A 157 -6.08 -4.60 -10.65
CA ILE A 157 -6.84 -4.76 -11.89
C ILE A 157 -6.80 -3.49 -12.75
N GLY A 158 -6.77 -3.64 -14.07
CA GLY A 158 -6.91 -2.51 -15.00
C GLY A 158 -5.61 -1.82 -15.36
N THR A 159 -5.71 -0.85 -16.28
CA THR A 159 -4.56 -0.11 -16.80
C THR A 159 -4.38 1.17 -16.01
N HIS A 160 -3.42 1.18 -15.08
CA HIS A 160 -3.07 2.33 -14.25
C HIS A 160 -2.27 3.37 -15.06
N ARG A 161 -2.97 4.11 -15.92
CA ARG A 161 -2.38 5.24 -16.65
C ARG A 161 -1.82 6.25 -15.67
N ALA A 162 -0.67 6.76 -16.03
CA ALA A 162 0.00 7.78 -15.26
C ALA A 162 -0.71 9.12 -15.26
N ILE A 163 -0.44 9.91 -14.21
CA ILE A 163 -0.91 11.28 -14.07
C ILE A 163 0.31 12.15 -13.78
N GLY A 164 0.57 13.09 -14.68
CA GLY A 164 1.76 13.92 -14.66
C GLY A 164 3.02 13.06 -14.67
N ASP A 165 3.65 12.97 -13.51
CA ASP A 165 4.99 12.51 -13.31
C ASP A 165 5.05 11.26 -12.39
N VAL A 166 3.87 10.71 -12.07
CA VAL A 166 3.61 9.50 -11.27
C VAL A 166 3.08 8.36 -12.14
N SER A 167 3.68 7.18 -11.99
CA SER A 167 3.15 5.90 -12.48
C SER A 167 3.14 4.83 -11.40
N LEU A 168 2.27 3.83 -11.55
CA LEU A 168 2.25 2.64 -10.70
C LEU A 168 3.36 1.68 -11.15
N GLN A 169 4.31 1.40 -10.27
CA GLN A 169 5.43 0.48 -10.54
C GLN A 169 5.29 -0.81 -9.76
N GLN A 170 5.60 -1.94 -10.40
CA GLN A 170 5.60 -3.23 -9.72
C GLN A 170 6.94 -3.50 -9.06
N VAL A 171 6.92 -3.80 -7.76
CA VAL A 171 8.11 -4.24 -7.00
C VAL A 171 7.89 -5.69 -6.56
N ARG A 172 8.65 -6.59 -7.19
CA ARG A 172 8.61 -8.04 -6.90
C ARG A 172 9.72 -8.48 -5.94
N ASP A 173 10.82 -7.75 -5.93
CA ASP A 173 12.00 -8.03 -5.13
C ASP A 173 12.54 -6.73 -4.52
N LEU A 174 12.91 -6.79 -3.25
CA LEU A 174 13.32 -5.64 -2.45
C LEU A 174 14.82 -5.36 -2.50
N SER A 175 15.64 -6.22 -3.12
CA SER A 175 17.11 -6.12 -3.11
C SER A 175 17.62 -4.77 -3.60
N THR A 176 17.01 -4.22 -4.66
CA THR A 176 17.38 -2.91 -5.21
C THR A 176 17.05 -1.78 -4.24
N THR A 177 15.93 -1.87 -3.53
CA THR A 177 15.53 -0.87 -2.53
C THR A 177 16.38 -0.98 -1.27
N ILE A 178 16.70 -2.20 -0.83
CA ILE A 178 17.63 -2.46 0.28
C ILE A 178 19.00 -1.87 -0.04
N ALA A 179 19.53 -2.13 -1.24
CA ALA A 179 20.79 -1.55 -1.70
C ALA A 179 20.70 -0.01 -1.78
N ALA A 180 19.59 0.52 -2.27
CA ALA A 180 19.37 1.97 -2.37
C ALA A 180 19.26 2.66 -1.00
N LEU A 181 18.89 1.94 0.06
CA LEU A 181 18.86 2.48 1.43
C LEU A 181 20.16 2.21 2.20
N GLY A 182 21.20 1.69 1.55
CA GLY A 182 22.45 1.37 2.21
C GLY A 182 22.35 0.15 3.15
N GLY A 183 21.28 -0.64 3.04
CA GLY A 183 21.11 -1.89 3.79
C GLY A 183 21.83 -3.09 3.18
N THR A 184 22.66 -2.86 2.16
CA THR A 184 23.56 -3.88 1.61
C THR A 184 24.90 -3.81 2.31
N THR A 185 25.40 -4.96 2.76
CA THR A 185 26.78 -5.13 3.24
C THR A 185 27.69 -5.67 2.13
N SER A 186 27.21 -5.77 0.88
CA SER A 186 27.99 -6.34 -0.21
C SER A 186 29.18 -5.44 -0.54
N PRO A 187 30.43 -5.96 -0.50
CA PRO A 187 31.61 -5.21 -0.93
C PRO A 187 31.58 -4.89 -2.44
N ASP A 188 30.70 -5.55 -3.21
CA ASP A 188 30.49 -5.30 -4.63
C ASP A 188 29.36 -4.27 -4.91
N ALA A 189 28.78 -3.67 -3.86
CA ALA A 189 27.76 -2.65 -4.04
C ALA A 189 28.38 -1.41 -4.72
N PRO A 190 27.82 -0.93 -5.84
CA PRO A 190 28.41 0.19 -6.56
C PRO A 190 28.34 1.48 -5.72
N VAL A 191 29.42 2.24 -5.71
CA VAL A 191 29.49 3.54 -5.04
C VAL A 191 28.42 4.47 -5.65
N ARG A 192 27.43 4.86 -4.85
CA ARG A 192 26.21 5.55 -5.30
C ARG A 192 26.49 6.78 -6.16
N GLY A 193 27.42 7.64 -5.75
CA GLY A 193 27.80 8.84 -6.51
C GLY A 193 28.40 8.49 -7.88
N LEU A 194 29.27 7.48 -7.93
CA LEU A 194 29.86 7.01 -9.20
C LEU A 194 28.80 6.35 -10.09
N ALA A 195 27.89 5.57 -9.51
CA ALA A 195 26.79 4.96 -10.24
C ALA A 195 25.81 6.01 -10.79
N ALA A 196 25.46 7.04 -10.01
CA ALA A 196 24.61 8.13 -10.44
C ALA A 196 25.22 8.91 -11.61
N ASN A 197 26.53 9.16 -11.54
CA ASN A 197 27.30 9.80 -12.62
C ASN A 197 27.39 8.90 -13.86
N GLY A 198 27.58 7.60 -13.68
CA GLY A 198 27.58 6.63 -14.77
C GLY A 198 26.22 6.54 -15.49
N ILE A 199 25.12 6.58 -14.74
CA ILE A 199 23.76 6.63 -15.30
C ILE A 199 23.53 7.93 -16.06
N ALA A 200 23.94 9.08 -15.51
CA ALA A 200 23.83 10.37 -16.20
C ALA A 200 24.66 10.40 -17.50
N ALA A 201 25.85 9.78 -17.51
CA ALA A 201 26.64 9.63 -18.72
C ALA A 201 25.96 8.71 -19.76
N ALA A 202 25.35 7.60 -19.32
CA ALA A 202 24.59 6.70 -20.19
C ALA A 202 23.35 7.37 -20.79
N GLU A 203 22.67 8.21 -20.02
CA GLU A 203 21.57 9.07 -20.49
C GLU A 203 22.06 10.03 -21.59
N ALA A 204 23.14 10.77 -21.33
CA ALA A 204 23.71 11.70 -22.30
C ALA A 204 24.14 11.03 -23.60
N MET A 205 24.74 9.83 -23.53
CA MET A 205 25.12 9.04 -24.71
C MET A 205 23.91 8.52 -25.49
N SER A 206 22.81 8.22 -24.80
CA SER A 206 21.60 7.64 -25.42
C SER A 206 20.62 8.72 -25.91
N LYS A 207 20.84 9.98 -25.55
CA LYS A 207 19.90 11.09 -25.74
C LYS A 207 19.40 11.22 -27.18
N ALA A 208 20.30 11.25 -28.16
CA ALA A 208 19.91 11.42 -29.56
C ALA A 208 19.00 10.28 -30.07
N SER A 209 19.29 9.03 -29.68
CA SER A 209 18.48 7.88 -30.04
C SER A 209 17.12 7.86 -29.32
N LEU A 210 17.08 8.30 -28.07
CA LEU A 210 15.85 8.39 -27.28
C LEU A 210 14.94 9.52 -27.78
N ASP A 211 15.50 10.69 -28.10
CA ASP A 211 14.78 11.82 -28.68
C ASP A 211 14.16 11.47 -30.04
N ALA A 212 14.86 10.65 -30.85
CA ALA A 212 14.35 10.13 -32.11
C ALA A 212 13.26 9.04 -31.95
N ASN A 213 13.14 8.45 -30.76
CA ASN A 213 12.24 7.32 -30.48
C ASN A 213 11.41 7.54 -29.21
N PRO A 214 10.60 8.61 -29.13
CA PRO A 214 9.98 9.06 -27.88
C PRO A 214 8.92 8.09 -27.34
N GLN A 215 8.34 7.24 -28.19
CA GLN A 215 7.33 6.26 -27.82
C GLN A 215 7.97 4.95 -27.33
N SER A 216 8.93 4.42 -28.08
CA SER A 216 9.58 3.13 -27.79
C SER A 216 10.71 3.24 -26.75
N GLY A 217 11.38 4.39 -26.66
CA GLY A 217 12.40 4.70 -25.65
C GLY A 217 11.85 5.25 -24.34
N LYS A 218 10.53 5.37 -24.20
CA LYS A 218 9.86 6.10 -23.10
C LYS A 218 10.30 5.62 -21.70
N SER A 219 10.39 4.31 -21.49
CA SER A 219 10.85 3.73 -20.23
C SER A 219 12.29 4.11 -19.87
N LEU A 220 13.17 4.30 -20.84
CA LEU A 220 14.56 4.72 -20.62
C LEU A 220 14.66 6.23 -20.39
N ILE A 221 13.87 7.03 -21.13
CA ILE A 221 13.78 8.49 -20.95
C ILE A 221 13.38 8.84 -19.52
N GLU A 222 12.48 8.06 -18.92
CA GLU A 222 12.02 8.28 -17.54
C GLU A 222 12.89 7.56 -16.52
N GLY A 223 13.39 6.36 -16.87
CA GLY A 223 14.16 5.52 -15.98
C GLY A 223 15.54 6.09 -15.64
N TYR A 224 16.22 6.74 -16.60
CA TYR A 224 17.55 7.30 -16.36
C TYR A 224 17.56 8.42 -15.29
N PRO A 225 16.73 9.48 -15.40
CA PRO A 225 16.64 10.50 -14.36
C PRO A 225 16.18 9.94 -13.01
N ALA A 226 15.20 9.03 -13.01
CA ALA A 226 14.68 8.45 -11.77
C ALA A 226 15.75 7.62 -11.03
N ALA A 227 16.50 6.77 -11.75
CA ALA A 227 17.59 5.98 -11.18
C ALA A 227 18.75 6.87 -10.70
N SER A 228 19.12 7.90 -11.46
CA SER A 228 20.16 8.86 -11.05
C SER A 228 19.72 9.65 -9.80
N ALA A 229 18.47 10.14 -9.76
CA ALA A 229 17.91 10.84 -8.61
C ALA A 229 17.87 9.95 -7.37
N GLN A 230 17.47 8.69 -7.49
CA GLN A 230 17.42 7.74 -6.38
C GLN A 230 18.80 7.51 -5.76
N LEU A 231 19.86 7.42 -6.57
CA LEU A 231 21.23 7.24 -6.08
C LEU A 231 21.80 8.50 -5.43
N LYS A 232 21.31 9.67 -5.83
CA LYS A 232 21.68 10.98 -5.26
C LYS A 232 20.96 11.31 -3.96
N GLN A 233 19.91 10.58 -3.60
CA GLN A 233 19.23 10.76 -2.31
C GLN A 233 20.16 10.37 -1.15
N ASP A 234 20.08 11.16 -0.08
CA ASP A 234 20.78 10.90 1.18
C ASP A 234 20.44 9.50 1.71
N VAL A 235 21.47 8.76 2.13
CA VAL A 235 21.30 7.42 2.67
C VAL A 235 20.80 7.53 4.11
N VAL A 236 19.56 7.12 4.34
CA VAL A 236 19.07 6.87 5.70
C VAL A 236 19.71 5.55 6.17
N ALA A 237 20.41 5.55 7.30
CA ALA A 237 20.95 4.33 7.88
C ALA A 237 19.82 3.29 8.04
N PHE A 238 19.91 2.20 7.28
CA PHE A 238 18.88 1.17 7.21
C PHE A 238 19.50 -0.20 7.43
N ASN A 239 19.05 -0.90 8.47
CA ASN A 239 19.45 -2.28 8.73
C ASN A 239 18.34 -3.23 8.27
N TYR A 240 18.59 -3.97 7.19
CA TYR A 240 17.64 -4.94 6.67
C TYR A 240 17.39 -6.11 7.62
N ALA A 241 18.42 -6.55 8.36
CA ALA A 241 18.28 -7.65 9.31
C ALA A 241 17.35 -7.28 10.47
N ASP A 242 17.44 -6.04 10.98
CA ASP A 242 16.54 -5.57 12.04
C ASP A 242 15.10 -5.46 11.55
N LEU A 243 14.90 -5.00 10.30
CA LEU A 243 13.57 -4.98 9.69
C LEU A 243 13.04 -6.41 9.53
N ALA A 244 13.82 -7.32 8.96
CA ALA A 244 13.41 -8.72 8.77
C ALA A 244 13.05 -9.40 10.09
N ALA A 245 13.88 -9.22 11.13
CA ALA A 245 13.64 -9.76 12.46
C ALA A 245 12.34 -9.22 13.08
N ALA A 246 12.04 -7.93 12.91
CA ALA A 246 10.78 -7.34 13.40
C ALA A 246 9.52 -7.94 12.77
N TYR A 247 9.64 -8.56 11.60
CA TYR A 247 8.56 -9.25 10.90
C TYR A 247 8.65 -10.79 11.01
N GLY A 248 9.59 -11.32 11.79
CA GLY A 248 9.83 -12.77 11.91
C GLY A 248 10.35 -13.41 10.62
N VAL A 249 10.95 -12.61 9.72
CA VAL A 249 11.55 -13.11 8.48
C VAL A 249 12.93 -13.69 8.80
N MET A 250 13.06 -15.00 8.61
CA MET A 250 14.28 -15.74 8.89
C MET A 250 15.14 -15.90 7.63
N PRO A 251 16.47 -16.06 7.77
CA PRO A 251 17.33 -16.44 6.67
C PRO A 251 16.90 -17.75 6.01
N GLY A 252 17.06 -17.86 4.70
CA GLY A 252 16.87 -19.12 3.98
C GLY A 252 18.00 -20.13 4.23
N ALA A 253 17.94 -21.28 3.57
CA ALA A 253 18.91 -22.37 3.72
C ALA A 253 20.38 -21.96 3.46
N GLY A 254 20.62 -20.87 2.73
CA GLY A 254 21.95 -20.31 2.47
C GLY A 254 22.41 -19.20 3.44
N GLY A 255 21.68 -18.98 4.55
CA GLY A 255 22.01 -17.93 5.53
C GLY A 255 21.67 -16.50 5.07
N THR A 256 21.14 -16.32 3.86
CA THR A 256 20.72 -15.01 3.33
C THR A 256 19.26 -14.71 3.67
N LEU A 257 18.98 -13.48 4.04
CA LEU A 257 17.60 -13.01 4.20
C LEU A 257 16.91 -12.94 2.83
N PRO A 258 15.66 -13.44 2.71
CA PRO A 258 14.92 -13.38 1.45
C PRO A 258 14.59 -11.93 1.11
N THR A 259 14.61 -11.57 -0.17
CA THR A 259 14.25 -10.22 -0.67
C THR A 259 12.98 -10.22 -1.53
N GLU A 260 12.52 -11.39 -1.94
CA GLU A 260 11.35 -11.53 -2.81
C GLU A 260 10.04 -11.26 -2.02
N ALA A 261 9.17 -10.41 -2.56
CA ALA A 261 7.86 -10.07 -2.00
C ALA A 261 6.79 -11.15 -2.27
N ARG A 262 7.13 -12.41 -1.99
CA ARG A 262 6.36 -13.60 -2.42
C ARG A 262 5.12 -13.93 -1.58
N ASN A 263 5.06 -13.47 -0.34
CA ASN A 263 3.96 -13.76 0.59
C ASN A 263 3.50 -12.51 1.33
N THR A 264 2.38 -12.59 2.05
CA THR A 264 1.75 -11.45 2.73
C THR A 264 2.70 -10.76 3.70
N THR A 265 3.45 -11.52 4.52
CA THR A 265 4.45 -10.96 5.43
C THR A 265 5.51 -10.14 4.70
N MET A 266 6.08 -10.68 3.61
CA MET A 266 7.08 -9.98 2.81
C MET A 266 6.51 -8.75 2.10
N GLN A 267 5.24 -8.79 1.66
CA GLN A 267 4.58 -7.64 1.05
C GLN A 267 4.31 -6.51 2.05
N ILE A 268 3.85 -6.83 3.27
CA ILE A 268 3.64 -5.83 4.32
C ILE A 268 4.98 -5.26 4.80
N MET A 269 5.99 -6.10 5.04
CA MET A 269 7.35 -5.64 5.39
C MET A 269 7.95 -4.76 4.29
N GLY A 270 7.83 -5.19 3.04
CA GLY A 270 8.31 -4.43 1.90
C GLY A 270 7.54 -3.12 1.70
N ALA A 271 6.27 -3.03 2.08
CA ALA A 271 5.55 -1.77 2.10
C ALA A 271 6.18 -0.78 3.10
N GLU A 272 6.62 -1.24 4.28
CA GLU A 272 7.35 -0.38 5.22
C GLU A 272 8.68 0.08 4.59
N LEU A 273 9.39 -0.82 3.91
CA LEU A 273 10.63 -0.49 3.20
C LEU A 273 10.43 0.57 2.11
N MET A 274 9.42 0.38 1.25
CA MET A 274 9.11 1.32 0.17
C MET A 274 8.69 2.67 0.72
N ILE A 275 7.90 2.69 1.80
CA ILE A 275 7.57 3.92 2.52
C ILE A 275 8.85 4.56 3.02
N ARG A 276 9.74 3.86 3.74
CA ARG A 276 11.04 4.42 4.17
C ARG A 276 11.89 4.97 3.02
N ALA A 277 11.80 4.36 1.82
CA ALA A 277 12.44 4.83 0.59
C ALA A 277 11.75 6.02 -0.09
N GLY A 278 10.65 6.53 0.48
CA GLY A 278 9.95 7.71 0.01
C GLY A 278 8.70 7.45 -0.84
N ALA A 279 8.30 6.18 -1.05
CA ALA A 279 7.02 5.89 -1.69
C ALA A 279 5.87 6.48 -0.86
N ASN A 280 4.87 7.06 -1.52
CA ASN A 280 3.74 7.71 -0.88
C ASN A 280 2.42 6.92 -1.06
N VAL A 281 2.36 5.98 -2.02
CA VAL A 281 1.28 5.00 -2.16
C VAL A 281 1.87 3.64 -2.41
N VAL A 282 1.51 2.65 -1.59
CA VAL A 282 1.89 1.26 -1.75
C VAL A 282 0.62 0.40 -1.66
N ILE A 283 0.42 -0.49 -2.62
CA ILE A 283 -0.65 -1.50 -2.59
C ILE A 283 -0.08 -2.90 -2.61
N ALA A 284 -0.51 -3.73 -1.67
CA ALA A 284 -0.30 -5.18 -1.65
C ALA A 284 -1.64 -5.85 -1.97
N THR A 285 -1.69 -6.59 -3.07
CA THR A 285 -2.91 -7.26 -3.54
C THR A 285 -2.83 -8.75 -3.26
N GLN A 286 -3.75 -9.24 -2.44
CA GLN A 286 -3.83 -10.62 -1.98
C GLN A 286 -4.98 -11.34 -2.69
N ALA A 287 -4.68 -12.46 -3.34
CA ALA A 287 -5.68 -13.32 -3.95
C ALA A 287 -6.25 -14.32 -2.93
N GLY A 288 -7.32 -15.02 -3.30
CA GLY A 288 -7.84 -16.13 -2.51
C GLY A 288 -8.61 -15.69 -1.25
N TRP A 289 -9.11 -14.46 -1.18
CA TRP A 289 -10.02 -14.01 -0.12
C TRP A 289 -11.50 -14.19 -0.50
N ASP A 290 -11.77 -14.99 -1.55
CA ASP A 290 -13.13 -15.33 -1.92
C ASP A 290 -13.69 -16.49 -1.06
N SER A 291 -14.04 -16.20 0.19
CA SER A 291 -14.56 -17.13 1.20
C SER A 291 -16.04 -17.47 1.02
N HIS A 292 -16.50 -17.69 -0.21
CA HIS A 292 -17.90 -18.00 -0.49
C HIS A 292 -18.32 -19.25 0.31
N GLY A 293 -19.46 -19.18 1.02
CA GLY A 293 -19.93 -20.29 1.87
C GLY A 293 -19.28 -20.39 3.25
N ASP A 294 -18.32 -19.52 3.61
CA ASP A 294 -17.74 -19.45 4.96
C ASP A 294 -18.72 -18.84 5.98
N ASN A 295 -19.77 -19.59 6.31
CA ASN A 295 -20.89 -19.12 7.14
C ASN A 295 -20.52 -18.95 8.62
N ASN A 296 -19.44 -19.58 9.08
CA ASN A 296 -18.95 -19.49 10.46
C ASN A 296 -17.68 -18.63 10.59
N GLY A 297 -17.21 -18.03 9.49
CA GLY A 297 -16.05 -17.14 9.47
C GLY A 297 -14.74 -17.83 9.85
N ALA A 298 -14.66 -19.16 9.78
CA ALA A 298 -13.47 -19.90 10.17
C ALA A 298 -12.37 -19.77 9.12
N GLU A 299 -12.72 -19.84 7.84
CA GLU A 299 -11.75 -19.75 6.75
C GLU A 299 -11.07 -18.37 6.74
N VAL A 300 -11.84 -17.28 6.80
CA VAL A 300 -11.26 -15.93 6.77
C VAL A 300 -10.47 -15.61 8.04
N ARG A 301 -10.84 -16.13 9.21
CA ARG A 301 -10.03 -16.00 10.43
C ARG A 301 -8.72 -16.76 10.31
N ASN A 302 -8.76 -17.98 9.78
CA ASN A 302 -7.56 -18.78 9.53
C ASN A 302 -6.62 -18.08 8.54
N LYS A 303 -7.12 -17.42 7.49
CA LYS A 303 -6.27 -16.63 6.58
C LYS A 303 -5.67 -15.39 7.25
N MET A 304 -6.46 -14.66 8.05
CA MET A 304 -5.96 -13.50 8.81
C MET A 304 -4.87 -13.89 9.82
N ILE A 305 -5.04 -15.00 10.52
CA ILE A 305 -4.12 -15.43 11.59
C ILE A 305 -2.96 -16.28 11.03
N GLY A 306 -3.29 -17.30 10.25
CA GLY A 306 -2.40 -18.39 9.85
C GLY A 306 -1.33 -18.01 8.83
N ASP A 307 -1.59 -17.04 7.96
CA ASP A 307 -0.62 -16.63 6.93
C ASP A 307 0.39 -15.58 7.43
N GLY A 308 0.47 -15.37 8.74
CA GLY A 308 1.30 -14.32 9.36
C GLY A 308 0.78 -12.89 9.13
N THR A 309 -0.37 -12.73 8.45
CA THR A 309 -0.98 -11.43 8.12
C THR A 309 -1.14 -10.55 9.35
N MET A 310 -1.76 -11.07 10.44
CA MET A 310 -1.92 -10.29 11.67
C MET A 310 -0.61 -9.98 12.39
N ALA A 311 0.37 -10.88 12.36
CA ALA A 311 1.69 -10.62 12.95
C ALA A 311 2.41 -9.49 12.19
N ALA A 312 2.40 -9.55 10.85
CA ALA A 312 2.97 -8.53 9.99
C ALA A 312 2.23 -7.19 10.10
N LEU A 313 0.90 -7.18 10.15
CA LEU A 313 0.09 -5.97 10.37
C LEU A 313 0.37 -5.35 11.74
N ARG A 314 0.53 -6.17 12.79
CA ARG A 314 0.90 -5.67 14.13
C ARG A 314 2.26 -4.98 14.07
N ALA A 315 3.28 -5.63 13.51
CA ALA A 315 4.62 -5.07 13.38
C ALA A 315 4.59 -3.76 12.57
N PHE A 316 3.97 -3.80 11.38
CA PHE A 316 3.85 -2.66 10.48
C PHE A 316 3.18 -1.47 11.13
N THR A 317 1.96 -1.65 11.65
CA THR A 317 1.19 -0.52 12.21
C THR A 317 1.85 0.05 13.46
N THR A 318 2.43 -0.79 14.32
CA THR A 318 3.18 -0.32 15.51
C THR A 318 4.37 0.55 15.10
N ARG A 319 5.14 0.10 14.12
CA ARG A 319 6.37 0.77 13.67
C ARG A 319 6.07 2.03 12.87
N THR A 320 5.09 1.99 11.98
CA THR A 320 4.74 3.12 11.10
C THR A 320 3.99 4.23 11.83
N LEU A 321 3.17 3.91 12.83
CA LEU A 321 2.58 4.93 13.71
C LEU A 321 3.63 5.64 14.58
N ALA A 322 4.72 4.94 14.92
CA ALA A 322 5.84 5.50 15.67
C ALA A 322 6.84 6.29 14.81
N MET A 323 6.71 6.32 13.48
CA MET A 323 7.62 7.09 12.61
C MET A 323 7.42 8.59 12.83
N ALA A 324 8.38 9.28 13.43
CA ALA A 324 8.31 10.73 13.66
C ALA A 324 8.34 11.57 12.37
N ASN A 325 8.79 11.00 11.26
CA ASN A 325 9.00 11.71 9.99
C ASN A 325 7.99 11.32 8.90
N ARG A 326 6.92 10.57 9.22
CA ARG A 326 5.92 10.13 8.25
C ARG A 326 4.53 10.05 8.86
N ASN A 327 3.53 10.46 8.08
CA ASN A 327 2.13 10.14 8.35
C ASN A 327 1.72 8.92 7.51
N VAL A 328 1.85 7.72 8.08
CA VAL A 328 1.44 6.49 7.39
C VAL A 328 0.00 6.14 7.74
N VAL A 329 -0.82 6.00 6.71
CA VAL A 329 -2.19 5.51 6.77
C VAL A 329 -2.25 4.12 6.14
N THR A 330 -2.73 3.14 6.88
CA THR A 330 -3.01 1.78 6.40
C THR A 330 -4.50 1.64 6.14
N VAL A 331 -4.88 1.06 5.01
CA VAL A 331 -6.26 0.61 4.76
C VAL A 331 -6.26 -0.88 4.41
N ILE A 332 -7.13 -1.62 5.08
CA ILE A 332 -7.44 -3.02 4.79
C ILE A 332 -8.84 -3.03 4.20
N MET A 333 -8.96 -3.52 2.96
CA MET A 333 -10.23 -3.54 2.24
C MET A 333 -10.31 -4.77 1.33
N GLY A 334 -11.50 -5.08 0.84
CA GLY A 334 -11.73 -6.09 -0.19
C GLY A 334 -12.75 -5.61 -1.21
N ASP A 335 -13.38 -6.55 -1.91
CA ASP A 335 -14.35 -6.23 -2.98
C ASP A 335 -15.73 -5.84 -2.42
N PHE A 336 -16.15 -6.54 -1.36
CA PHE A 336 -17.45 -6.43 -0.69
C PHE A 336 -17.40 -7.13 0.68
N SER A 337 -18.45 -6.93 1.49
CA SER A 337 -18.81 -7.73 2.67
C SER A 337 -19.45 -9.06 2.25
N ARG A 338 -19.47 -10.04 3.16
CA ARG A 338 -20.19 -11.30 2.97
C ARG A 338 -21.66 -11.18 3.38
N SER A 339 -22.58 -11.69 2.57
CA SER A 339 -24.02 -11.65 2.87
C SER A 339 -24.44 -12.72 3.87
N ILE A 340 -25.63 -12.56 4.44
CA ILE A 340 -26.33 -13.66 5.09
C ILE A 340 -27.74 -13.82 4.50
N PRO A 341 -28.27 -15.05 4.44
CA PRO A 341 -27.55 -16.32 4.62
C PRO A 341 -26.55 -16.61 3.48
N GLY A 342 -25.67 -17.61 3.69
CA GLY A 342 -24.87 -18.21 2.61
C GLY A 342 -23.48 -17.62 2.37
N SER A 343 -23.09 -16.52 3.02
CA SER A 343 -21.77 -15.89 2.84
C SER A 343 -21.48 -15.55 1.36
N ASN A 344 -22.50 -15.03 0.67
CA ASN A 344 -22.41 -14.58 -0.72
C ASN A 344 -21.95 -13.11 -0.76
N HIS A 345 -22.13 -12.42 -1.88
CA HIS A 345 -21.56 -11.10 -2.12
C HIS A 345 -22.56 -10.00 -1.77
N GLN A 346 -22.19 -9.09 -0.86
CA GLN A 346 -22.96 -7.89 -0.62
C GLN A 346 -22.61 -6.78 -1.60
N ALA A 347 -23.54 -5.85 -1.80
CA ALA A 347 -23.33 -4.67 -2.62
C ALA A 347 -22.64 -3.52 -1.85
N ASN A 348 -21.96 -3.83 -0.75
CA ASN A 348 -21.27 -2.89 0.11
C ASN A 348 -20.02 -3.55 0.73
N LEU A 349 -19.15 -2.76 1.36
CA LEU A 349 -18.05 -3.25 2.19
C LEU A 349 -17.87 -2.43 3.47
N THR A 350 -17.04 -2.99 4.35
CA THR A 350 -16.43 -2.26 5.47
C THR A 350 -14.92 -2.26 5.27
N ALA A 351 -14.27 -1.11 5.30
CA ALA A 351 -12.80 -1.00 5.26
C ALA A 351 -12.26 -0.64 6.65
N THR A 352 -11.10 -1.18 7.03
CA THR A 352 -10.41 -0.79 8.26
C THR A 352 -9.28 0.15 7.93
N VAL A 353 -9.28 1.34 8.52
CA VAL A 353 -8.29 2.40 8.29
C VAL A 353 -7.55 2.69 9.60
N ILE A 354 -6.23 2.75 9.55
CA ILE A 354 -5.35 2.97 10.72
C ILE A 354 -4.36 4.08 10.38
N GLY A 355 -4.19 5.08 11.24
CA GLY A 355 -3.23 6.17 10.99
C GLY A 355 -3.21 7.24 12.08
N LYS A 356 -2.14 8.05 12.14
CA LYS A 356 -1.95 9.04 13.22
C LYS A 356 -3.12 10.01 13.41
N TYR A 357 -3.70 10.45 12.29
CA TYR A 357 -4.82 11.40 12.23
C TYR A 357 -6.18 10.72 12.05
N VAL A 358 -6.24 9.39 12.17
CA VAL A 358 -7.50 8.66 12.21
C VAL A 358 -8.11 8.78 13.61
N ARG A 359 -9.36 9.23 13.67
CA ARG A 359 -10.13 9.24 14.91
C ARG A 359 -10.73 7.85 15.13
N LEU A 360 -10.60 7.34 16.35
CA LEU A 360 -11.23 6.09 16.74
C LEU A 360 -12.75 6.15 16.56
N GLY A 361 -13.31 5.20 15.79
CA GLY A 361 -14.76 5.08 15.61
C GLY A 361 -15.17 4.22 14.43
N THR A 362 -16.46 4.22 14.10
CA THR A 362 -16.98 3.50 12.93
C THR A 362 -18.12 4.23 12.22
N THR A 363 -18.08 4.23 10.89
CA THR A 363 -19.26 4.37 10.01
C THR A 363 -19.56 3.08 9.24
N GLY A 364 -18.77 2.03 9.47
CA GLY A 364 -18.88 0.71 8.82
C GLY A 364 -19.75 -0.30 9.57
N ARG A 365 -20.46 0.13 10.62
CA ARG A 365 -21.36 -0.76 11.34
C ARG A 365 -22.52 -1.18 10.44
N VAL A 366 -22.60 -2.46 10.10
CA VAL A 366 -23.71 -3.03 9.32
C VAL A 366 -24.85 -3.46 10.24
N ASN A 367 -26.06 -3.62 9.69
CA ASN A 367 -27.16 -4.28 10.39
C ASN A 367 -27.01 -5.82 10.35
N ALA A 368 -27.93 -6.54 10.97
CA ALA A 368 -27.91 -8.00 11.01
C ALA A 368 -27.88 -8.63 9.61
N ASN A 369 -28.45 -7.98 8.58
CA ASN A 369 -28.48 -8.44 7.19
C ASN A 369 -27.29 -7.92 6.35
N VAL A 370 -26.24 -7.40 7.01
CA VAL A 370 -25.04 -6.86 6.36
C VAL A 370 -25.34 -5.62 5.49
N GLY A 371 -26.41 -4.90 5.80
CA GLY A 371 -26.75 -3.62 5.19
C GLY A 371 -26.10 -2.46 5.94
N LEU A 372 -25.51 -1.51 5.22
CA LEU A 372 -25.03 -0.26 5.81
C LEU A 372 -26.21 0.71 6.07
N PRO A 373 -26.05 1.69 7.00
CA PRO A 373 -27.05 2.73 7.22
C PRO A 373 -27.39 3.50 5.93
N SER A 374 -28.64 3.96 5.82
CA SER A 374 -29.07 4.82 4.71
C SER A 374 -28.19 6.07 4.61
N GLY A 375 -27.85 6.48 3.39
CA GLY A 375 -26.95 7.62 3.14
C GLY A 375 -25.46 7.31 3.34
N SER A 376 -25.08 6.06 3.63
CA SER A 376 -23.66 5.68 3.73
C SER A 376 -22.91 6.03 2.43
N PRO A 377 -21.74 6.69 2.52
CA PRO A 377 -20.97 7.07 1.34
C PRO A 377 -20.53 5.87 0.50
N GLY A 378 -20.40 6.08 -0.81
CA GLY A 378 -19.83 5.10 -1.74
C GLY A 378 -18.31 5.16 -1.81
N ILE A 379 -17.73 4.53 -2.84
CA ILE A 379 -16.27 4.40 -3.03
C ILE A 379 -15.57 5.76 -3.00
N GLY A 380 -16.14 6.79 -3.66
CA GLY A 380 -15.60 8.14 -3.62
C GLY A 380 -15.46 8.70 -2.20
N GLY A 381 -16.40 8.38 -1.30
CA GLY A 381 -16.35 8.78 0.10
C GLY A 381 -15.19 8.15 0.88
N LEU A 382 -14.90 6.86 0.65
CA LEU A 382 -13.70 6.21 1.21
C LEU A 382 -12.43 6.91 0.76
N TRP A 383 -12.28 7.17 -0.53
CA TRP A 383 -11.07 7.79 -1.06
C TRP A 383 -10.92 9.26 -0.62
N ALA A 384 -12.03 10.00 -0.49
CA ALA A 384 -12.04 11.34 0.09
C ALA A 384 -11.63 11.33 1.57
N TYR A 385 -12.07 10.31 2.32
CA TYR A 385 -11.63 10.11 3.71
C TYR A 385 -10.14 9.80 3.81
N LEU A 386 -9.62 8.86 2.99
CA LEU A 386 -8.19 8.54 2.94
C LEU A 386 -7.36 9.80 2.63
N ALA A 387 -7.79 10.61 1.67
CA ALA A 387 -7.14 11.86 1.31
C ALA A 387 -7.12 12.85 2.49
N ALA A 388 -8.22 12.96 3.24
CA ALA A 388 -8.31 13.82 4.40
C ALA A 388 -7.40 13.38 5.56
N VAL A 389 -7.33 12.09 5.89
CA VAL A 389 -6.41 11.60 6.96
C VAL A 389 -4.94 11.64 6.54
N LEU A 390 -4.66 11.67 5.23
CA LEU A 390 -3.33 11.91 4.68
C LEU A 390 -2.99 13.41 4.61
N GLY A 391 -3.97 14.30 4.78
CA GLY A 391 -3.77 15.75 4.75
C GLY A 391 -3.59 16.34 3.34
N THR A 392 -4.17 15.74 2.30
CA THR A 392 -4.10 16.29 0.93
C THR A 392 -4.83 17.63 0.84
N ALA A 393 -4.15 18.70 0.39
CA ALA A 393 -4.75 20.03 0.29
C ALA A 393 -5.76 20.16 -0.87
N ASP A 394 -5.48 19.52 -2.00
CA ASP A 394 -6.24 19.60 -3.25
C ASP A 394 -7.51 18.73 -3.28
N LYS A 395 -7.73 17.91 -2.23
CA LYS A 395 -8.91 17.04 -2.06
C LYS A 395 -9.22 16.25 -3.35
N PRO A 396 -8.31 15.38 -3.81
CA PRO A 396 -8.38 14.74 -5.12
C PRO A 396 -9.62 13.86 -5.33
N PHE A 397 -10.38 13.54 -4.28
CA PHE A 397 -11.61 12.73 -4.37
C PHE A 397 -12.85 13.46 -3.83
N GLY A 398 -12.77 14.78 -3.67
CA GLY A 398 -13.85 15.61 -3.12
C GLY A 398 -13.81 15.72 -1.60
N THR A 399 -14.90 16.23 -1.04
CA THR A 399 -15.02 16.49 0.40
C THR A 399 -15.17 15.18 1.17
N ASN A 400 -14.38 15.01 2.24
CA ASN A 400 -14.51 13.90 3.16
C ASN A 400 -15.89 13.91 3.86
N PRO A 401 -16.71 12.84 3.71
CA PRO A 401 -18.02 12.76 4.34
C PRO A 401 -18.00 12.19 5.76
N HIS A 402 -16.85 11.76 6.30
CA HIS A 402 -16.74 11.08 7.59
C HIS A 402 -16.17 11.99 8.68
N ASN A 403 -16.83 12.08 9.84
CA ASN A 403 -16.32 12.76 11.04
C ASN A 403 -15.34 11.88 11.84
N LEU A 404 -14.39 11.24 11.14
CA LEU A 404 -13.42 10.29 11.71
C LEU A 404 -11.96 10.72 11.47
N VAL A 405 -11.73 12.02 11.29
CA VAL A 405 -10.40 12.63 11.20
C VAL A 405 -10.12 13.36 12.52
N LEU A 406 -8.92 13.21 13.07
CA LEU A 406 -8.47 14.00 14.21
C LEU A 406 -8.17 15.43 13.74
N ALA A 407 -8.55 16.41 14.57
CA ALA A 407 -8.31 17.82 14.30
C ALA A 407 -6.83 18.16 14.29
#